data_AF-A0A942A1M8-F1
#
_entry.id   AF-A0A942A1M8-F1
#
_cell.length_a   1.000
_cell.length_b   1.000
_cell.length_c   1.000
_cell.angle_alpha   90.00
_cell.angle_beta   90.00
_cell.angle_gamma   90.00
#
_symmetry.space_group_name_H-M   'P 1'
#
loop_
_entity.id
_entity.type
_entity.pdbx_description
1 polymer ?
#
loop_
_entity_poly.entity_id
_entity_poly.type
_entity_poly.pdbx_seq_one_letter_code
_entity_poly.pdbx_strand_id
1 'polypeptide(L)' 'MDTLLGDPSKARRKLGWEPRIGFEELVAEMVTADLKEAEKDAMVRQKGYRIYGNAE' A
#
# COMPACT_ATOMS: atom_id res chain seq x y z
N MET A 1 26.01 3.32 -9.60
CA MET A 1 24.71 2.64 -9.43
C MET A 1 24.51 2.59 -7.94
N ASP A 2 23.77 3.55 -7.40
CA ASP A 2 23.60 3.68 -5.95
C ASP A 2 22.40 2.84 -5.54
N THR A 3 22.64 1.84 -4.69
CA THR A 3 21.58 1.00 -4.15
C THR A 3 20.98 1.68 -2.92
N LEU A 4 19.65 1.76 -2.85
CA LEU A 4 18.94 2.29 -1.69
C LEU A 4 18.73 1.16 -0.66
N LEU A 5 19.80 0.82 0.06
CA LEU A 5 19.80 -0.17 1.14
C LEU A 5 20.05 0.52 2.47
N GLY A 6 18.98 0.70 3.26
CA GLY A 6 19.07 1.27 4.61
C GLY A 6 19.50 0.24 5.66
N ASP A 7 20.36 0.63 6.59
CA ASP A 7 20.67 -0.16 7.80
C ASP A 7 19.83 0.33 9.00
N PRO A 8 18.81 -0.44 9.45
CA PRO A 8 17.98 -0.07 10.58
C PRO A 8 18.58 -0.43 11.95
N SER A 9 19.84 -0.88 12.04
CA SER A 9 20.45 -1.40 13.28
C SER A 9 20.38 -0.42 14.46
N LYS A 10 20.44 0.90 14.22
CA LYS A 10 20.27 1.92 15.26
C LYS A 10 18.87 1.90 15.87
N ALA A 11 17.84 1.76 15.04
CA ALA A 11 16.45 1.69 15.48
C ALA A 11 16.19 0.39 16.25
N ARG A 12 16.72 -0.74 15.78
CA ARG A 12 16.63 -2.02 16.51
C ARG A 12 17.22 -1.90 17.92
N ARG A 13 18.44 -1.38 18.05
CA ARG A 13 19.14 -1.27 19.35
C ARG A 13 18.49 -0.30 20.32
N LYS A 14 18.01 0.85 19.84
CA LYS A 14 17.50 1.91 20.72
C LYS A 14 16.00 1.82 20.99
N LEU A 15 15.24 1.29 20.03
CA LEU A 15 13.78 1.30 20.05
C LEU A 15 13.17 -0.10 20.07
N GLY A 16 13.99 -1.16 19.97
CA GLY A 16 13.49 -2.52 19.75
C GLY A 16 12.74 -2.65 18.43
N TRP A 17 13.00 -1.75 17.48
CA TRP A 17 12.24 -1.68 16.24
C TRP A 17 12.55 -2.87 15.32
N GLU A 18 11.51 -3.48 14.79
CA GLU A 18 11.58 -4.48 13.72
C GLU A 18 10.37 -4.34 12.80
N PRO A 19 10.51 -4.62 11.48
CA PRO A 19 9.37 -4.64 10.58
C PRO A 19 8.42 -5.76 10.99
N ARG A 20 7.14 -5.44 11.16
CA ARG A 20 6.10 -6.40 11.55
C ARG A 20 5.60 -7.24 10.38
N ILE A 21 5.68 -6.68 9.17
CA ILE A 21 5.22 -7.31 7.93
C ILE A 21 6.36 -7.37 6.93
N GLY A 22 6.35 -8.41 6.10
CA GLY A 22 7.30 -8.61 5.01
C GLY A 22 6.97 -7.74 3.79
N PHE A 23 7.89 -7.71 2.81
CA PHE A 23 7.66 -6.98 1.56
C PHE A 23 6.50 -7.55 0.75
N GLU A 24 6.44 -8.88 0.59
CA GLU A 24 5.35 -9.53 -0.15
C GLU A 24 3.98 -9.31 0.49
N GLU A 25 3.92 -9.36 1.83
CA GLU A 25 2.70 -9.09 2.59
C GLU A 25 2.23 -7.65 2.42
N LEU A 26 3.16 -6.69 2.50
CA LEU A 26 2.87 -5.28 2.23
C LEU A 26 2.31 -5.09 0.81
N VAL A 27 2.92 -5.72 -0.20
CA VAL A 27 2.44 -5.64 -1.59
C VAL A 27 1.03 -6.25 -1.71
N ALA A 28 0.78 -7.39 -1.07
CA ALA A 28 -0.53 -8.02 -1.08
C ALA A 28 -1.62 -7.15 -0.42
N GLU A 29 -1.28 -6.49 0.69
CA GLU A 29 -2.17 -5.55 1.37
C GLU A 29 -2.52 -4.36 0.46
N MET A 30 -1.52 -3.77 -0.20
CA MET A 30 -1.70 -2.66 -1.14
C MET A 30 -2.63 -3.04 -2.29
N VAL A 31 -2.35 -4.16 -2.98
CA VAL A 31 -3.17 -4.62 -4.12
C VAL A 31 -4.61 -4.92 -3.69
N THR A 32 -4.78 -5.50 -2.50
CA THR A 32 -6.12 -5.78 -1.95
C THR A 32 -6.89 -4.49 -1.66
N ALA A 33 -6.23 -3.45 -1.17
CA ALA A 33 -6.84 -2.15 -0.93
C ALA A 33 -7.28 -1.49 -2.24
N ASP A 34 -6.39 -1.46 -3.24
CA ASP A 34 -6.69 -0.87 -4.56
C ASP A 34 -7.83 -1.60 -5.26
N LEU A 35 -7.86 -2.95 -5.18
CA LEU A 35 -8.94 -3.74 -5.76
C LEU A 35 -10.29 -3.38 -5.13
N LYS A 36 -10.35 -3.24 -3.80
CA LYS A 36 -11.58 -2.86 -3.10
C LYS A 36 -12.06 -1.45 -3.48
N GLU A 37 -11.14 -0.54 -3.74
CA GLU A 37 -11.48 0.80 -4.23
C GLU A 37 -12.05 0.72 -5.66
N ALA A 38 -11.40 -0.02 -6.55
CA ALA A 38 -11.86 -0.24 -7.92
C ALA A 38 -13.24 -0.93 -7.98
N GLU A 39 -13.53 -1.88 -7.08
CA GLU A 39 -14.82 -2.54 -6.97
C GLU A 39 -15.94 -1.57 -6.57
N LYS A 40 -15.68 -0.66 -5.61
CA LYS A 40 -16.65 0.39 -5.24
C LYS A 40 -16.94 1.29 -6.42
N ASP A 41 -15.90 1.67 -7.16
CA ASP A 41 -16.05 2.49 -8.35
C ASP A 41 -16.84 1.76 -9.45
N ALA A 42 -16.56 0.48 -9.67
CA ALA A 42 -17.33 -0.32 -10.62
C ALA A 42 -18.82 -0.38 -10.24
N MET A 43 -19.13 -0.58 -8.95
CA MET A 43 -20.51 -0.60 -8.45
C MET A 43 -21.22 0.75 -8.64
N VAL A 44 -20.56 1.85 -8.32
CA VAL A 44 -21.14 3.20 -8.44
C VAL A 44 -21.39 3.55 -9.91
N ARG A 45 -20.47 3.18 -10.82
CA ARG A 45 -20.66 3.28 -12.28
C ARG A 45 -21.84 2.44 -12.77
N GLN A 46 -21.96 1.20 -12.30
CA GLN A 46 -23.07 0.31 -12.69
C GLN A 46 -24.44 0.89 -12.30
N LYS A 47 -24.51 1.61 -11.18
CA LYS A 47 -25.72 2.30 -10.72
C LYS A 47 -25.99 3.64 -11.42
N GLY A 48 -25.19 4.01 -12.42
CA GLY A 48 -25.39 5.20 -13.26
C GLY A 48 -24.88 6.51 -12.64
N TYR A 49 -24.13 6.44 -11.54
CA TYR A 49 -23.53 7.63 -10.92
C TYR A 49 -22.19 7.98 -11.58
N ARG A 50 -21.91 9.28 -11.66
CA ARG A 50 -20.63 9.79 -12.19
C ARG A 50 -19.56 9.66 -11.13
N ILE A 51 -18.42 9.08 -11.48
CA ILE A 51 -17.26 8.94 -10.60
C ILE A 51 -16.20 9.93 -11.02
N TYR A 52 -15.73 10.72 -10.06
CA TYR A 52 -14.55 11.55 -10.19
C TYR A 52 -13.40 10.73 -9.62
N GLY A 53 -12.55 10.17 -10.48
CA GLY A 53 -11.35 9.49 -10.03
C GLY A 53 -10.37 10.49 -9.42
N ASN A 54 -9.61 10.07 -8.42
CA ASN A 54 -8.42 10.80 -7.99
C ASN A 54 -7.37 10.61 -9.09
N ALA A 55 -7.27 11.56 -10.01
CA ALA A 55 -6.18 11.62 -10.94
C ALA A 55 -4.95 12.11 -10.18
N GLU A 56 -3.91 11.27 -10.10
CA GLU A 56 -2.57 11.71 -9.70
C GLU A 56 -1.97 12.68 -10.72
#